data_AF-A0A2W4PHC6-F1
#
_entry.id   AF-A0A2W4PHC6-F1
#
_cell.length_a   1.000
_cell.length_b   1.000
_cell.length_c   1.000
_cell.angle_alpha   90.00
_cell.angle_beta   90.00
_cell.angle_gamma   90.00
#
_symmetry.space_group_name_H-M   'P 1'
#
loop_
_entity.id
_entity.type
_entity.pdbx_description
1 polymer ?
#
loop_
_entity_poly.entity_id
_entity_poly.type
_entity_poly.pdbx_seq_one_letter_code
_entity_poly.pdbx_strand_id
1 'polypeptide(L)' 'ARGDNYNTMAGFVLWHLGRLPVPGEKLAWRDLSIEVVDMDGLVIDKLLVQPRTAQGLRAGQG' A
#
# COMPACT_ATOMS: atom_id res chain seq x y z
N ALA A 1 8.86 20.10 9.45
CA ALA A 1 9.91 19.10 9.70
C ALA A 1 10.15 18.35 8.40
N ARG A 2 11.36 18.45 7.82
CA ARG A 2 11.74 17.76 6.58
C ARG A 2 12.74 16.68 6.99
N GLY A 3 12.33 15.41 6.85
CA GLY A 3 13.12 14.19 7.08
C GLY A 3 12.84 13.51 8.43
N ASP A 4 12.40 12.25 8.56
CA ASP A 4 12.00 11.21 7.62
C ASP A 4 10.87 10.41 8.30
N ASN A 5 9.62 10.46 7.81
CA ASN A 5 8.49 9.81 8.54
C ASN A 5 8.59 8.27 8.59
N TYR A 6 9.38 7.68 7.69
CA TYR A 6 9.62 6.24 7.58
C TYR A 6 10.83 6.02 6.64
N ASN A 7 11.59 4.96 6.88
CA ASN A 7 12.74 4.56 6.04
C ASN A 7 12.55 3.21 5.35
N THR A 8 11.43 2.53 5.59
CA THR A 8 11.10 1.23 4.99
C THR A 8 9.71 1.25 4.37
N MET A 9 9.45 0.34 3.42
CA MET A 9 8.11 0.19 2.85
C MET A 9 7.08 -0.25 3.90
N ALA A 10 7.48 -1.08 4.86
CA ALA A 10 6.64 -1.44 6.00
C ALA A 10 6.27 -0.20 6.84
N GLY A 11 7.25 0.66 7.16
CA GLY A 11 7.02 1.92 7.86
C GLY A 11 6.13 2.88 7.08
N PHE A 12 6.30 2.95 5.76
CA PHE A 12 5.41 3.73 4.87
C PHE A 12 3.95 3.27 4.99
N VAL A 13 3.69 1.96 4.94
CA VAL A 13 2.34 1.38 5.04
C VAL A 13 1.75 1.65 6.42
N LEU A 14 2.50 1.38 7.49
CA LEU A 14 2.06 1.61 8.86
C LEU A 14 1.74 3.08 9.13
N TRP A 15 2.58 4.00 8.65
CA TRP A 15 2.35 5.44 8.79
C TRP A 15 1.06 5.90 8.10
N HIS A 16 0.76 5.36 6.91
CA HIS A 16 -0.46 5.70 6.17
C HIS A 16 -1.72 5.04 6.75
N LEU A 17 -1.63 3.82 7.27
CA LEU A 17 -2.77 3.11 7.85
C LEU A 17 -3.06 3.53 9.30
N GLY A 18 -2.05 4.01 10.04
CA GLY A 18 -2.18 4.44 11.44
C GLY A 18 -2.46 3.30 12.43
N ARG A 19 -2.40 2.05 11.99
CA ARG A 19 -2.61 0.83 12.81
C ARG A 19 -1.87 -0.36 12.21
N LEU A 20 -1.80 -1.45 12.97
CA LEU A 20 -1.32 -2.73 12.44
C LEU A 20 -2.31 -3.23 11.35
N PRO A 21 -1.82 -3.57 10.15
CA PRO A 21 -2.64 -4.16 9.09
C PRO A 21 -2.82 -5.66 9.30
N VAL A 22 -3.72 -6.24 8.51
CA VAL A 22 -3.86 -7.70 8.34
C VAL A 22 -3.46 -8.11 6.92
N PRO A 23 -3.04 -9.37 6.70
CA PRO A 23 -2.81 -9.88 5.34
C PRO A 23 -4.03 -9.70 4.43
N GLY A 24 -3.80 -9.32 3.17
CA GLY A 24 -4.80 -8.97 2.17
C GLY A 24 -5.24 -7.50 2.18
N GLU A 25 -4.90 -6.73 3.22
CA GLU A 25 -5.23 -5.31 3.29
C GLU A 25 -4.43 -4.51 2.25
N LYS A 26 -5.09 -3.57 1.57
CA LYS A 26 -4.50 -2.76 0.49
C LYS A 26 -4.49 -1.28 0.81
N LEU A 27 -3.34 -0.66 0.60
CA LEU A 27 -3.15 0.79 0.58
C LEU A 27 -3.09 1.27 -0.86
N ALA A 28 -4.05 2.13 -1.23
CA ALA A 28 -3.96 2.88 -2.48
C ALA A 28 -3.09 4.13 -2.28
N TRP A 29 -2.01 4.24 -3.05
CA TRP A 29 -1.14 5.41 -3.02
C TRP A 29 -0.77 5.82 -4.44
N ARG A 30 -1.18 7.02 -4.85
CA ARG A 30 -1.07 7.50 -6.25
C ARG A 30 -1.63 6.44 -7.23
N ASP A 31 -0.85 6.08 -8.24
CA ASP A 31 -1.10 5.06 -9.25
C ASP A 31 -0.63 3.66 -8.82
N LEU A 32 -0.40 3.42 -7.52
CA LEU A 32 -0.02 2.13 -6.97
C LEU A 32 -1.08 1.58 -6.01
N SER A 33 -1.19 0.25 -6.01
CA SER A 33 -1.86 -0.54 -4.98
C SER A 33 -0.77 -1.33 -4.26
N ILE A 34 -0.68 -1.15 -2.94
CA ILE A 34 0.29 -1.83 -2.08
C ILE A 34 -0.52 -2.76 -1.17
N GLU A 35 -0.32 -4.06 -1.30
CA GLU A 35 -1.01 -5.08 -0.52
C GLU A 35 -0.08 -5.71 0.51
N VAL A 36 -0.54 -5.84 1.75
CA VAL A 36 0.13 -6.61 2.79
C VAL A 36 -0.10 -8.09 2.50
N VAL A 37 0.95 -8.79 2.06
CA VAL A 37 0.85 -10.21 1.72
C VAL A 37 1.10 -11.09 2.95
N ASP A 38 2.03 -10.66 3.80
CA ASP A 38 2.46 -11.46 4.94
C ASP A 38 2.88 -10.58 6.13
N MET A 39 2.55 -11.06 7.31
CA MET A 39 2.88 -10.46 8.60
C MET A 39 3.66 -11.48 9.42
N ASP A 40 4.80 -11.08 9.97
CA ASP A 40 5.52 -11.85 10.98
C ASP A 40 5.36 -11.17 12.34
N GLY A 41 4.36 -11.60 13.10
CA GLY A 41 3.93 -10.95 14.34
C GLY A 41 3.50 -9.49 14.11
N LEU A 42 4.30 -8.54 14.60
CA LEU A 42 4.06 -7.09 14.46
C LEU A 42 4.83 -6.46 13.30
N VAL A 43 5.56 -7.25 12.51
CA VAL A 43 6.39 -6.79 11.40
C VAL A 43 5.72 -7.18 10.09
N ILE A 44 5.61 -6.23 9.16
CA ILE A 44 5.24 -6.57 7.78
C ILE A 44 6.46 -7.23 7.12
N ASP A 45 6.35 -8.51 6.80
CA ASP A 45 7.41 -9.26 6.10
C ASP A 45 7.36 -9.00 4.59
N LYS A 46 6.16 -8.99 4.01
CA LYS A 46 5.98 -9.02 2.55
C LYS A 46 4.89 -8.10 2.05
N LEU A 47 5.24 -7.33 1.01
CA LEU A 47 4.34 -6.43 0.31
C LEU A 47 4.30 -6.79 -1.18
N LEU A 48 3.11 -6.75 -1.76
CA LEU A 48 2.91 -6.79 -3.21
C LEU A 48 2.57 -5.38 -3.70
N VAL A 49 3.36 -4.86 -4.63
CA VAL A 49 3.13 -3.55 -5.24
C VAL A 49 2.72 -3.74 -6.70
N GLN A 50 1.60 -3.14 -7.08
CA GLN A 50 1.06 -3.21 -8.43
C GLN A 50 0.63 -1.83 -8.91
N PRO A 51 0.78 -1.51 -10.19
CA PRO A 51 0.11 -0.35 -10.76
C PRO A 51 -1.41 -0.48 -10.56
N ARG A 52 -2.03 0.56 -10.04
CA ARG A 52 -3.45 0.82 -10.21
C ARG A 52 -3.65 1.15 -11.69
N THR A 53 -3.80 0.12 -12.51
CA THR A 53 -4.38 0.31 -13.84
C THR A 53 -5.65 1.11 -13.65
N ALA A 54 -5.80 2.20 -14.40
CA ALA A 54 -6.99 3.02 -14.41
C ALA A 54 -8.15 2.16 -14.95
N GLN A 55 -8.75 1.34 -14.08
CA GLN A 55 -10.03 0.71 -14.31
C GLN A 55 -11.07 1.84 -14.30
N GLY A 56 -11.21 2.55 -15.42
CA GLY A 56 -12.14 3.69 -15.53
C GLY A 56 -12.13 4.46 -16.85
N LEU A 57 -11.11 4.37 -17.73
CA LEU A 57 -11.09 5.16 -18.98
C LEU A 57 -11.53 4.40 -20.24
N ARG A 58 -12.20 3.24 -20.12
CA ARG A 58 -12.71 2.46 -21.27
C ARG A 58 -14.17 2.03 -21.21
N ALA A 59 -14.98 2.62 -20.32
CA ALA A 59 -16.42 2.45 -20.36
C ALA A 59 -17.07 3.80 -20.72
N GLY A 60 -17.45 3.98 -22.00
CA GLY A 60 -18.33 5.09 -22.41
C GLY A 60 -17.84 6.03 -23.50
N GLN A 61 -17.23 5.53 -24.58
CA GLN A 61 -17.26 6.23 -25.87
C GLN A 61 -17.84 5.28 -26.92
N GLY A 62 -19.16 5.16 -26.86
CA GLY A 62 -20.04 4.84 -27.98
C GLY A 62 -21.00 6.01 -28.14
#